data_AF-A0A5B6VUH5-F1
#
_entry.id   AF-A0A5B6VUH5-F1
#
_cell.length_a   1.000
_cell.length_b   1.000
_cell.length_c   1.000
_cell.angle_alpha   90.00
_cell.angle_beta   90.00
_cell.angle_gamma   90.00
#
_symmetry.space_group_name_H-M   'P 1'
#
loop_
_entity.id
_entity.type
_entity.pdbx_description
1 polymer ?
#
loop_
_entity_poly.entity_id
_entity_poly.type
_entity_poly.pdbx_seq_one_letter_code
_entity_poly.pdbx_strand_id
1 'polypeptide(L)'
;MLFVFLILLFTGKKLSEQLQKWSSSPTGEGATVRSTYHFYNPKQNGWDLMEVSAYCSIWDANKPYSWRSKYGWTTFCGPIGPSFPATCGRCMRVRSTRTGAQEIVRIVDRCSNGELDLDVGVFNRLDTDGVGHDQGQLTIRYDFVGCGNGFNLLLASIVDN
;
A
#
# COMPACT_ATOMS: atom_id res chain seq x y z
N MET A 1 34.93 17.79 -37.71
CA MET A 1 35.66 18.83 -36.96
C MET A 1 35.04 18.90 -35.58
N LEU A 2 35.65 18.60 -34.44
CA LEU A 2 36.97 18.09 -34.03
C LEU A 2 36.72 17.85 -32.50
N PHE A 3 36.79 16.61 -31.96
CA PHE A 3 37.89 16.11 -31.11
C PHE A 3 38.58 17.24 -30.29
N VAL A 4 38.80 17.22 -28.97
CA VAL A 4 39.09 16.15 -27.99
C VAL A 4 39.35 16.79 -26.61
N PHE A 5 38.92 16.10 -25.54
CA PHE A 5 39.50 15.97 -24.19
C PHE A 5 40.01 17.21 -23.43
N LEU A 6 39.54 17.33 -22.18
CA LEU A 6 40.47 17.46 -21.07
C LEU A 6 40.08 16.52 -19.93
N ILE A 7 40.70 15.34 -19.94
CA ILE A 7 40.82 14.48 -18.76
C ILE A 7 41.92 15.09 -17.88
N LEU A 8 41.55 15.64 -16.74
CA LEU A 8 42.47 15.81 -15.61
C LEU A 8 42.19 14.72 -14.58
N LEU A 9 42.93 13.63 -14.77
CA LEU A 9 43.48 12.70 -13.79
C LEU A 9 43.21 13.05 -12.31
N PHE A 10 42.15 12.48 -11.74
CA PHE A 10 42.14 12.07 -10.33
C PHE A 10 41.46 10.71 -10.22
N THR A 11 42.30 9.67 -10.12
CA THR A 11 42.05 8.39 -9.44
C THR A 11 40.64 7.78 -9.62
N GLY A 12 40.46 7.06 -10.73
CA GLY A 12 39.29 6.24 -11.07
C GLY A 12 39.03 5.01 -10.16
N LYS A 13 39.14 5.16 -8.84
CA LYS A 13 38.73 4.15 -7.85
C LYS A 13 37.72 4.64 -6.82
N LYS A 14 37.45 5.95 -6.72
CA LYS A 14 36.60 6.51 -5.65
C LYS A 14 35.21 6.96 -6.11
N LEU A 15 34.93 6.99 -7.42
CA LEU A 15 33.59 7.31 -7.94
C LEU A 15 32.65 6.09 -7.93
N SER A 16 33.16 4.87 -8.09
CA SER A 16 32.34 3.64 -7.99
C SER A 16 31.86 3.37 -6.56
N GLU A 17 32.68 3.71 -5.55
CA GLU A 17 32.32 3.57 -4.12
C GLU A 17 31.36 4.66 -3.61
N GLN A 18 31.30 5.82 -4.28
CA GLN A 18 30.34 6.89 -3.93
C GLN A 18 29.01 6.76 -4.69
N LEU A 19 29.00 6.13 -5.87
CA LEU A 19 27.76 5.84 -6.60
C LEU A 19 27.02 4.59 -6.07
N GLN A 20 27.71 3.69 -5.37
CA GLN A 20 27.06 2.64 -4.56
C GLN A 20 26.47 3.15 -3.24
N LYS A 21 26.78 4.39 -2.84
CA LYS A 21 26.23 5.04 -1.64
C LYS A 21 24.96 5.86 -1.90
N TRP A 22 24.53 5.99 -3.16
CA TRP A 22 23.12 6.27 -3.45
C TRP A 22 22.42 4.92 -3.60
N SER A 23 21.99 4.41 -2.45
CA SER A 23 21.41 3.09 -2.25
C SER A 23 20.52 2.65 -3.41
N SER A 24 20.82 1.47 -3.91
CA SER A 24 19.80 0.55 -4.40
C SER A 24 18.54 0.65 -3.55
N SER A 25 17.41 1.05 -4.13
CA SER A 25 16.09 0.62 -3.66
C SER A 25 15.66 -0.58 -4.49
N PRO A 26 15.86 -1.82 -4.02
CA PRO A 26 15.30 -2.99 -4.69
C PRO A 26 14.01 -3.49 -4.02
N THR A 27 13.20 -2.62 -3.40
CA THR A 27 11.85 -2.95 -2.89
C THR A 27 10.98 -1.68 -2.80
N GLY A 28 9.67 -1.78 -3.03
CA GLY A 28 8.75 -0.64 -3.08
C GLY A 28 8.58 0.13 -1.75
N GLU A 29 7.94 1.30 -1.80
CA GLU A 29 7.60 2.14 -0.64
C GLU A 29 6.72 1.33 0.33
N GLY A 30 7.29 0.85 1.44
CA GLY A 30 6.54 0.06 2.41
C GLY A 30 7.39 -0.55 3.53
N ALA A 31 6.75 -1.17 4.52
CA ALA A 31 7.38 -1.73 5.71
C ALA A 31 6.71 -3.02 6.20
N THR A 32 7.40 -3.75 7.08
CA THR A 32 6.81 -4.84 7.86
C THR A 32 6.34 -4.30 9.20
N VAL A 33 5.06 -4.47 9.53
CA VAL A 33 4.43 -3.94 10.73
C VAL A 33 3.55 -5.02 11.38
N ARG A 34 3.22 -4.78 12.65
CA ARG A 34 2.11 -5.45 13.31
C ARG A 34 0.81 -4.88 12.75
N SER A 35 -0.19 -5.73 12.62
CA SER A 35 -1.51 -5.34 12.16
C SER A 35 -2.58 -6.01 13.00
N THR A 36 -3.48 -5.23 13.56
CA THR A 36 -4.68 -5.76 14.21
C THR A 36 -5.87 -5.64 13.26
N TYR A 37 -7.09 -5.76 13.78
CA TYR A 37 -8.29 -5.62 12.98
C TYR A 37 -9.31 -4.69 13.64
N HIS A 38 -10.12 -4.09 12.79
CA HIS A 38 -11.24 -3.24 13.16
C HIS A 38 -12.52 -3.72 12.45
N PHE A 39 -13.67 -3.52 13.08
CA PHE A 39 -14.97 -3.97 12.57
C PHE A 39 -15.62 -2.90 11.70
N TYR A 40 -14.95 -2.48 10.61
CA TYR A 40 -15.55 -1.54 9.65
C TYR A 40 -16.76 -2.14 8.96
N ASN A 41 -16.77 -3.45 8.72
CA ASN A 41 -17.88 -4.17 8.08
C ASN A 41 -18.37 -3.45 6.81
N PRO A 42 -17.47 -3.14 5.86
CA PRO A 42 -17.77 -2.19 4.79
C PRO A 42 -18.91 -2.67 3.91
N LYS A 43 -19.05 -3.98 3.68
CA LYS A 43 -20.17 -4.53 2.90
C LYS A 43 -21.52 -4.27 3.57
N GLN A 44 -21.59 -4.42 4.89
CA GLN A 44 -22.80 -4.19 5.69
C GLN A 44 -23.15 -2.69 5.72
N ASN A 45 -22.13 -1.84 5.76
CA ASN A 45 -22.26 -0.38 5.76
C ASN A 45 -22.31 0.24 4.35
N GLY A 46 -22.67 -0.54 3.31
CA GLY A 46 -22.83 -0.02 1.93
C GLY A 46 -21.56 0.59 1.32
N TRP A 47 -20.40 0.21 1.85
CA TRP A 47 -19.09 0.80 1.58
C TRP A 47 -19.07 2.33 1.81
N ASP A 48 -19.92 2.84 2.69
CA ASP A 48 -20.04 4.26 3.00
C ASP A 48 -19.00 4.67 4.06
N LEU A 49 -18.12 5.60 3.70
CA LEU A 49 -17.06 6.08 4.60
C LEU A 49 -17.65 6.95 5.73
N MET A 50 -18.79 7.61 5.50
CA MET A 50 -19.46 8.43 6.52
C MET A 50 -20.07 7.55 7.60
N GLU A 51 -20.66 6.40 7.22
CA GLU A 51 -21.33 5.48 8.14
C GLU A 51 -20.37 4.94 9.20
N VAL A 52 -19.12 4.68 8.81
CA VAL A 52 -18.08 4.21 9.74
C VAL A 52 -17.25 5.33 10.36
N SER A 53 -17.62 6.59 10.11
CA SER A 53 -16.87 7.77 10.56
C SER A 53 -15.37 7.73 10.20
N ALA A 54 -15.04 7.16 9.04
CA ALA A 54 -13.66 7.04 8.57
C ALA A 54 -13.04 8.44 8.37
N TYR A 55 -11.79 8.64 8.80
CA TYR A 55 -11.11 9.93 8.68
C TYR A 55 -11.06 10.45 7.23
N CYS A 56 -10.92 9.57 6.24
CA CYS A 56 -10.86 9.98 4.83
C CYS A 56 -12.22 10.34 4.23
N SER A 57 -13.32 10.19 4.97
CA SER A 57 -14.68 10.51 4.48
C SER A 57 -14.80 11.95 3.96
N ILE A 58 -14.08 12.90 4.55
CA ILE A 58 -14.02 14.31 4.14
C ILE A 58 -13.66 14.46 2.64
N TRP A 59 -12.79 13.60 2.12
CA TRP A 59 -12.29 13.68 0.74
C TRP A 59 -12.84 12.57 -0.17
N ASP A 60 -13.14 11.41 0.39
CA ASP A 60 -13.37 10.18 -0.38
C ASP A 60 -14.81 9.63 -0.29
N ALA A 61 -15.68 10.15 0.58
CA ALA A 61 -17.05 9.64 0.74
C ALA A 61 -17.88 9.73 -0.55
N ASN A 62 -17.72 10.82 -1.31
CA ASN A 62 -18.47 11.06 -2.55
C ASN A 62 -17.93 10.31 -3.78
N LYS A 63 -16.90 9.48 -3.62
CA LYS A 63 -16.41 8.65 -4.72
C LYS A 63 -17.45 7.59 -5.09
N PRO A 64 -17.49 7.16 -6.37
CA PRO A 64 -18.47 6.19 -6.82
C PRO A 64 -18.36 4.88 -6.04
N TYR A 65 -19.48 4.18 -5.87
CA TYR A 65 -19.53 2.90 -5.16
C TYR A 65 -18.46 1.92 -5.67
N SER A 66 -18.28 1.83 -6.99
CA SER A 66 -17.27 0.97 -7.62
C SER A 66 -15.83 1.28 -7.18
N TRP A 67 -15.53 2.52 -6.77
CA TRP A 67 -14.24 2.90 -6.22
C TRP A 67 -14.11 2.51 -4.74
N ARG A 68 -15.17 2.80 -3.96
CA ARG A 68 -15.24 2.54 -2.51
C ARG A 68 -15.22 1.04 -2.20
N SER A 69 -15.88 0.25 -3.03
CA SER A 69 -16.03 -1.21 -2.89
C SER A 69 -14.99 -2.05 -3.62
N LYS A 70 -14.00 -1.42 -4.26
CA LYS A 70 -13.04 -2.15 -5.10
C LYS A 70 -12.10 -3.05 -4.31
N TYR A 71 -11.71 -2.60 -3.12
CA TYR A 71 -10.71 -3.23 -2.26
C TYR A 71 -11.20 -3.20 -0.82
N GLY A 72 -10.75 -4.15 -0.01
CA GLY A 72 -10.97 -4.11 1.44
C GLY A 72 -10.36 -2.86 2.07
N TRP A 73 -10.85 -2.50 3.25
CA TRP A 73 -10.47 -1.26 3.94
C TRP A 73 -9.39 -1.48 5.00
N THR A 74 -8.62 -0.44 5.26
CA THR A 74 -7.61 -0.39 6.32
C THR A 74 -7.44 1.03 6.85
N THR A 75 -7.00 1.15 8.10
CA THR A 75 -6.32 2.37 8.59
C THR A 75 -4.87 2.39 8.12
N PHE A 76 -4.16 3.50 8.34
CA PHE A 76 -2.71 3.57 8.15
C PHE A 76 -2.02 4.47 9.19
N CYS A 77 -0.97 3.95 9.82
CA CYS A 77 0.02 4.71 10.61
C CYS A 77 1.42 4.14 10.41
N GLY A 78 1.66 3.49 9.27
CA GLY A 78 2.91 2.82 9.00
C GLY A 78 4.09 3.81 8.97
N PRO A 79 5.30 3.33 9.30
CA PRO A 79 6.48 4.20 9.42
C PRO A 79 6.99 4.72 8.06
N ILE A 80 6.57 4.10 6.95
CA ILE A 80 7.01 4.43 5.59
C ILE A 80 5.77 4.69 4.73
N GLY A 81 5.56 5.95 4.34
CA GLY A 81 4.45 6.37 3.50
C GLY A 81 4.22 7.88 3.58
N PRO A 82 3.27 8.41 2.79
CA PRO A 82 2.87 9.81 2.89
C PRO A 82 2.20 10.10 4.23
N SER A 83 2.15 11.38 4.60
CA SER A 83 1.31 11.84 5.72
C SER A 83 -0.15 12.02 5.28
N PHE A 84 -1.06 12.12 6.25
CA PHE A 84 -2.42 12.58 5.98
C PHE A 84 -2.42 14.08 5.67
N PRO A 85 -3.31 14.55 4.75
CA PRO A 85 -4.39 13.79 4.09
C PRO A 85 -3.97 13.06 2.80
N ALA A 86 -2.71 13.21 2.33
CA ALA A 86 -2.25 12.62 1.06
C ALA A 86 -2.26 11.08 1.02
N THR A 87 -2.42 10.43 2.18
CA THR A 87 -2.59 8.99 2.30
C THR A 87 -3.99 8.51 1.89
N CYS A 88 -5.02 9.34 2.05
CA CYS A 88 -6.40 8.96 1.84
C CYS A 88 -6.64 8.43 0.43
N GLY A 89 -7.27 7.26 0.34
CA GLY A 89 -7.61 6.61 -0.91
C GLY A 89 -6.45 5.92 -1.63
N ARG A 90 -5.21 5.99 -1.14
CA ARG A 90 -4.10 5.18 -1.66
C ARG A 90 -4.34 3.69 -1.40
N CYS A 91 -3.69 2.85 -2.22
CA CYS A 91 -3.77 1.41 -2.09
C CYS A 91 -2.44 0.81 -1.68
N MET A 92 -2.51 -0.28 -0.92
CA MET A 92 -1.36 -1.07 -0.51
C MET A 92 -1.61 -2.54 -0.81
N ARG A 93 -0.58 -3.24 -1.27
CA ARG A 93 -0.54 -4.69 -1.23
C ARG A 93 -0.10 -5.08 0.17
N VAL A 94 -0.95 -5.79 0.90
CA VAL A 94 -0.65 -6.33 2.22
C VAL A 94 -0.39 -7.82 2.10
N ARG A 95 0.64 -8.31 2.76
CA ARG A 95 1.04 -9.72 2.75
C ARG A 95 1.36 -10.21 4.16
N SER A 96 0.70 -11.30 4.58
CA SER A 96 1.09 -12.07 5.76
C SER A 96 2.52 -12.56 5.59
N THR A 97 3.42 -12.14 6.47
CA THR A 97 4.81 -12.62 6.42
C THR A 97 4.91 -14.10 6.79
N ARG A 98 3.87 -14.63 7.45
CA ARG A 98 3.81 -15.99 7.98
C ARG A 98 3.28 -16.98 6.96
N THR A 99 2.16 -16.67 6.30
CA THR A 99 1.49 -17.58 5.36
C THR A 99 1.71 -17.21 3.90
N GLY A 100 2.19 -15.99 3.62
CA GLY A 100 2.33 -15.47 2.26
C GLY A 100 1.02 -15.03 1.61
N ALA A 101 -0.12 -15.23 2.27
CA ALA A 101 -1.41 -14.71 1.83
C ALA A 101 -1.34 -13.19 1.64
N GLN A 102 -1.93 -12.68 0.55
CA GLN A 102 -1.85 -11.27 0.19
C GLN A 102 -3.09 -10.79 -0.54
N GLU A 103 -3.41 -9.51 -0.37
CA GLU A 103 -4.42 -8.81 -1.15
C GLU A 103 -4.09 -7.32 -1.27
N ILE A 104 -4.86 -6.59 -2.09
CA ILE A 104 -4.77 -5.13 -2.17
C ILE A 104 -5.88 -4.54 -1.30
N VAL A 105 -5.51 -3.60 -0.45
CA VAL A 105 -6.41 -2.83 0.41
C VAL A 105 -6.35 -1.35 0.09
N ARG A 106 -7.39 -0.62 0.47
CA ARG A 106 -7.48 0.83 0.37
C ARG A 106 -7.44 1.46 1.76
N ILE A 107 -6.62 2.50 1.88
CA ILE A 107 -6.55 3.29 3.11
C ILE A 107 -7.74 4.25 3.15
N VAL A 108 -8.60 4.08 4.16
CA VAL A 108 -9.79 4.90 4.35
C VAL A 108 -9.77 5.69 5.65
N ASP A 109 -8.81 5.39 6.53
CA ASP A 109 -8.82 5.94 7.87
C ASP A 109 -7.39 6.08 8.44
N ARG A 110 -7.25 6.86 9.50
CA ARG A 110 -6.01 6.98 10.28
C ARG A 110 -6.15 6.18 11.57
N CYS A 111 -5.05 5.66 12.08
CA CYS A 111 -4.99 5.08 13.43
C CYS A 111 -4.27 6.04 14.40
N SER A 112 -4.25 5.69 15.68
CA SER A 112 -3.49 6.40 16.72
C SER A 112 -2.27 5.63 17.24
N ASN A 113 -2.18 4.33 16.94
CA ASN A 113 -1.28 3.41 17.66
C ASN A 113 -0.06 2.94 16.83
N GLY A 114 0.21 3.56 15.67
CA GLY A 114 1.47 3.36 14.94
C GLY A 114 1.57 2.08 14.08
N GLU A 115 0.45 1.46 13.73
CA GLU A 115 0.43 0.16 13.06
C GLU A 115 -0.42 0.21 11.76
N LEU A 116 -1.23 -0.82 11.56
CA LEU A 116 -2.15 -1.00 10.46
C LEU A 116 -3.36 -1.77 11.01
N ASP A 117 -4.55 -1.21 10.96
CA ASP A 117 -5.77 -1.94 11.34
C ASP A 117 -6.58 -2.26 10.09
N LEU A 118 -6.60 -3.55 9.75
CA LEU A 118 -7.36 -4.05 8.63
C LEU A 118 -8.84 -4.16 9.02
N ASP A 119 -9.76 -4.00 8.06
CA ASP A 119 -11.11 -4.51 8.29
C ASP A 119 -11.06 -6.01 8.63
N VAL A 120 -11.89 -6.47 9.56
CA VAL A 120 -11.93 -7.87 10.00
C VAL A 120 -12.09 -8.86 8.83
N GLY A 121 -12.84 -8.47 7.80
CA GLY A 121 -13.00 -9.31 6.60
C GLY A 121 -11.69 -9.50 5.83
N VAL A 122 -10.83 -8.47 5.78
CA VAL A 122 -9.49 -8.54 5.18
C VAL A 122 -8.56 -9.37 6.08
N PHE A 123 -8.54 -9.08 7.38
CA PHE A 123 -7.73 -9.80 8.35
C PHE A 123 -7.96 -11.32 8.26
N ASN A 124 -9.21 -11.75 8.26
CA ASN A 124 -9.59 -13.16 8.18
C ASN A 124 -9.14 -13.84 6.87
N ARG A 125 -9.06 -13.09 5.75
CA ARG A 125 -8.56 -13.65 4.48
C ARG A 125 -7.05 -13.79 4.45
N LEU A 126 -6.32 -12.97 5.20
CA LEU A 126 -4.87 -13.05 5.34
C LEU A 126 -4.43 -14.06 6.40
N ASP A 127 -5.24 -14.29 7.43
CA ASP A 127 -4.98 -15.25 8.50
C ASP A 127 -5.40 -16.69 8.14
N THR A 128 -4.77 -17.23 7.10
CA THR A 128 -5.20 -18.47 6.45
C THR A 128 -5.05 -19.75 7.28
N ASP A 129 -4.45 -19.68 8.47
CA ASP A 129 -4.32 -20.81 9.39
C ASP A 129 -4.66 -20.44 10.86
N GLY A 130 -5.35 -19.31 11.08
CA GLY A 130 -5.99 -18.95 12.35
C GLY A 130 -5.09 -18.40 13.46
N VAL A 131 -3.76 -18.47 13.32
CA VAL A 131 -2.83 -18.03 14.38
C VAL A 131 -2.94 -16.53 14.66
N GLY A 132 -3.23 -15.73 13.64
CA GLY A 132 -3.37 -14.28 13.80
C GLY A 132 -4.55 -13.92 14.68
N HIS A 133 -5.68 -14.62 14.54
CA HIS A 133 -6.84 -14.46 15.40
C HIS A 133 -6.53 -14.87 16.85
N ASP A 134 -5.84 -15.99 17.04
CA ASP A 134 -5.41 -16.45 18.38
C ASP A 134 -4.47 -15.46 19.06
N GLN A 135 -3.65 -14.74 18.28
CA GLN A 135 -2.73 -13.72 18.76
C GLN A 135 -3.31 -12.29 18.78
N GLY A 136 -4.52 -12.11 18.24
CA GLY A 136 -5.14 -10.79 18.04
C GLY A 136 -4.43 -9.89 17.02
N GLN A 137 -3.50 -10.42 16.22
CA GLN A 137 -2.68 -9.65 15.27
C GLN A 137 -2.03 -10.50 14.18
N LEU A 138 -1.67 -9.87 13.08
CA LEU A 138 -0.81 -10.40 12.02
C LEU A 138 0.50 -9.60 11.93
N THR A 139 1.56 -10.25 11.46
CA THR A 139 2.75 -9.56 10.94
C THR A 139 2.59 -9.39 9.44
N ILE A 140 2.47 -8.14 8.99
CA ILE A 140 2.14 -7.77 7.61
C ILE A 140 3.30 -7.00 6.99
N ARG A 141 3.72 -7.39 5.78
CA ARG A 141 4.46 -6.50 4.88
C ARG A 141 3.43 -5.76 4.01
N TYR A 142 3.43 -4.43 4.05
CA TYR A 142 2.60 -3.62 3.13
C TYR A 142 3.49 -2.91 2.12
N ASP A 143 3.12 -2.88 0.84
CA ASP A 143 3.78 -2.09 -0.21
C ASP A 143 2.76 -1.16 -0.85
N PHE A 144 3.06 0.14 -0.97
CA PHE A 144 2.21 1.04 -1.73
C PHE A 144 2.19 0.63 -3.20
N VAL A 145 0.99 0.56 -3.77
CA VAL A 145 0.75 0.16 -5.16
C VAL A 145 -0.27 1.07 -5.82
N GLY A 146 -0.27 1.08 -7.15
CA GLY A 146 -1.36 1.70 -7.89
C GLY A 146 -2.69 0.97 -7.61
N CYS A 147 -3.75 1.72 -7.34
CA CYS A 147 -5.09 1.15 -7.15
C CYS A 147 -5.66 0.53 -8.44
N GLY A 148 -5.08 0.84 -9.60
CA GLY A 148 -5.60 0.44 -10.92
C GLY A 148 -6.97 1.06 -11.23
N ASN A 149 -7.24 1.26 -12.51
CA ASN A 149 -8.49 1.93 -12.93
C ASN A 149 -9.58 0.92 -13.36
N GLY A 150 -9.38 -0.38 -13.13
CA GLY A 150 -10.27 -1.42 -13.67
C GLY A 150 -10.03 -1.71 -15.15
N PHE A 151 -9.22 -0.90 -15.84
CA PHE A 151 -8.69 -1.22 -17.16
C PHE A 151 -7.52 -2.18 -17.03
N ASN A 152 -7.76 -3.44 -17.38
CA ASN A 152 -6.70 -4.38 -17.68
C ASN A 152 -6.08 -3.95 -19.02
N LEU A 153 -4.80 -3.59 -19.02
CA LEU A 153 -4.06 -3.25 -20.26
C LEU A 153 -4.06 -4.41 -21.28
N LEU A 154 -4.38 -5.63 -20.84
CA LEU A 154 -4.59 -6.78 -21.74
C LEU A 154 -5.89 -6.71 -22.57
N LEU A 155 -6.86 -5.86 -22.23
CA LEU A 155 -8.10 -5.68 -23.01
C LEU A 155 -8.05 -4.46 -23.94
N ALA A 156 -7.09 -3.55 -23.77
CA ALA A 156 -6.95 -2.39 -24.66
C ALA A 156 -6.41 -2.77 -26.05
N SER A 157 -5.86 -3.98 -26.22
CA SER A 157 -5.37 -4.47 -27.52
C SER A 157 -6.44 -5.20 -28.35
N ILE A 158 -7.70 -5.27 -27.91
CA ILE A 158 -8.78 -6.00 -28.61
C ILE A 158 -9.83 -5.06 -29.21
N VAL A 159 -9.79 -3.76 -28.90
CA VAL A 159 -10.70 -2.76 -29.50
C VAL A 159 -9.87 -1.79 -30.35
N ASP A 160 -9.40 -2.32 -31.47
CA ASP A 160 -9.12 -1.57 -32.70
C ASP A 160 -9.22 -2.59 -33.85
N ASN A 161 -10.45 -2.80 -34.34
CA ASN A 161 -10.70 -3.38 -35.67
C ASN A 161 -12.02 -2.84 -36.22
#